data_AF-A0AAD2C298-F1
#
_entry.id   AF-A0AAD2C298-F1
#
_cell.length_a   1.000
_cell.length_b   1.000
_cell.length_c   1.000
_cell.angle_alpha   90.00
_cell.angle_beta   90.00
_cell.angle_gamma   90.00
#
_symmetry.space_group_name_H-M   'P 1'
#
loop_
_entity.id
_entity.type
_entity.pdbx_description
1 polymer ?
#
loop_
_entity_poly.entity_id
_entity_poly.type
_entity_poly.pdbx_seq_one_letter_code
_entity_poly.pdbx_strand_id
1 'polypeptide(L)'
;MPYPLRIEYPALSTEQLKAIGDRYGHDPVVRRLVMEVQALRNLVYRVHQVAQAAGPGGRTDGFGIAVAALHRELAAETWFHEDIARDEALRASRPAEPSPHDRRARRNARKW
;
A
#
# COMPACT_ATOMS: atom_id res chain seq x y z
N MET A 1 -23.88 -14.71 3.91
CA MET A 1 -23.11 -14.84 5.17
C MET A 1 -22.15 -13.68 5.23
N PRO A 2 -22.36 -12.65 6.07
CA PRO A 2 -21.31 -11.67 6.29
C PRO A 2 -20.19 -12.37 7.07
N TYR A 3 -18.97 -12.38 6.53
CA TYR A 3 -17.82 -12.98 7.21
C TYR A 3 -17.56 -12.22 8.53
N PRO A 4 -17.73 -12.85 9.70
CA PRO A 4 -17.71 -12.14 10.99
C PRO A 4 -16.29 -11.98 11.57
N LEU A 5 -15.23 -12.28 10.81
CA LEU A 5 -13.84 -12.25 11.30
C LEU A 5 -13.36 -10.86 11.74
N ARG A 6 -14.02 -9.78 11.27
CA ARG A 6 -13.66 -8.39 11.60
C ARG A 6 -14.02 -7.98 13.03
N ILE A 7 -14.95 -8.68 13.69
CA ILE A 7 -15.31 -8.40 15.09
C ILE A 7 -14.19 -8.90 16.02
N GLU A 8 -13.44 -9.92 15.61
CA GLU A 8 -12.42 -10.57 16.44
C GLU A 8 -11.03 -9.94 16.30
N TYR A 9 -10.73 -9.27 15.17
CA TYR A 9 -9.42 -8.70 14.90
C TYR A 9 -9.52 -7.25 14.40
N PRO A 10 -9.27 -6.24 15.26
CA PRO A 10 -9.31 -4.84 14.85
C PRO A 10 -8.20 -4.53 13.84
N ALA A 11 -8.49 -3.63 12.89
CA ALA A 11 -7.49 -3.14 11.94
C ALA A 11 -6.36 -2.43 12.70
N LEU A 12 -5.14 -2.96 12.61
CA LEU A 12 -3.98 -2.39 13.28
C LEU A 12 -3.34 -1.29 12.42
N SER A 13 -3.05 -0.14 13.01
CA SER A 13 -2.22 0.88 12.36
C SER A 13 -0.77 0.44 12.19
N THR A 14 -0.03 1.16 11.36
CA THR A 14 1.41 0.95 11.19
C THR A 14 2.16 1.17 12.50
N GLU A 15 1.79 2.20 13.26
CA GLU A 15 2.38 2.49 14.57
C GLU A 15 2.05 1.40 15.62
N GLN A 16 0.84 0.85 15.61
CA GLN A 16 0.48 -0.25 16.51
C GLN A 16 1.29 -1.52 16.21
N LEU A 17 1.45 -1.88 14.93
CA LEU A 17 2.31 -3.02 14.56
C LEU A 17 3.77 -2.78 14.94
N LYS A 18 4.27 -1.56 14.73
CA LYS A 18 5.62 -1.18 15.13
C LYS A 18 5.80 -1.31 16.64
N ALA A 19 4.86 -0.79 17.43
CA ALA A 19 4.89 -0.91 18.89
C ALA A 19 4.88 -2.37 19.37
N ILE A 20 4.13 -3.26 18.70
CA ILE A 20 4.15 -4.70 18.98
C ILE A 20 5.52 -5.30 18.66
N GLY A 21 6.08 -4.97 17.50
CA GLY A 21 7.41 -5.41 17.09
C GLY A 21 8.51 -4.93 18.04
N ASP A 22 8.46 -3.67 18.47
CA ASP A 22 9.44 -3.08 19.39
C ASP A 22 9.34 -3.70 20.79
N ARG A 23 8.12 -3.95 21.27
CA ARG A 23 7.87 -4.49 22.62
C ARG A 23 8.15 -5.99 22.74
N TYR A 24 7.84 -6.76 21.69
CA TYR A 24 7.85 -8.22 21.74
C TYR A 24 8.75 -8.86 20.69
N GLY A 25 9.57 -8.09 19.96
CA GLY A 25 10.40 -8.59 18.85
C GLY A 25 11.49 -9.59 19.25
N HIS A 26 11.75 -9.75 20.55
CA HIS A 26 12.61 -10.80 21.10
C HIS A 26 11.94 -12.18 21.10
N ASP A 27 10.61 -12.23 21.09
CA ASP A 27 9.84 -13.48 20.96
C ASP A 27 9.84 -13.92 19.48
N PRO A 28 10.37 -15.12 19.16
CA PRO A 28 10.48 -15.59 17.78
C PRO A 28 9.11 -15.80 17.11
N VAL A 29 8.07 -16.15 17.87
CA VAL A 29 6.70 -16.34 17.37
C VAL A 29 6.10 -14.99 17.02
N VAL A 30 6.17 -14.01 17.92
CA VAL A 30 5.64 -12.66 17.66
C VAL A 30 6.38 -12.02 16.48
N ARG A 31 7.70 -12.15 16.43
CA ARG A 31 8.51 -11.68 15.30
C ARG A 31 8.07 -12.30 13.97
N ARG A 32 7.81 -13.62 13.95
CA ARG A 32 7.33 -14.31 12.75
C ARG A 32 5.95 -13.82 12.32
N LEU A 33 5.02 -13.64 13.26
CA LEU A 33 3.68 -13.15 12.98
C LEU A 33 3.71 -11.73 12.41
N VAL A 34 4.53 -10.84 12.98
CA VAL A 34 4.70 -9.47 12.45
C VAL A 34 5.22 -9.49 11.02
N MET A 35 6.18 -10.36 10.70
CA MET A 35 6.67 -10.53 9.32
C MET A 35 5.58 -11.04 8.36
N GLU A 36 4.76 -12.00 8.80
CA GLU A 36 3.67 -12.53 7.98
C GLU A 36 2.58 -11.48 7.72
N VAL A 37 2.23 -10.69 8.72
CA VAL A 37 1.31 -9.55 8.55
C VAL A 37 1.87 -8.56 7.53
N GLN A 38 3.16 -8.22 7.60
CA GLN A 38 3.79 -7.34 6.61
C GLN A 38 3.77 -7.95 5.19
N ALA A 39 4.02 -9.25 5.05
CA ALA A 39 3.95 -9.93 3.76
C ALA A 39 2.53 -9.89 3.16
N LEU A 40 1.50 -10.11 3.99
CA LEU A 40 0.11 -10.03 3.56
C LEU A 40 -0.28 -8.60 3.15
N ARG A 41 0.15 -7.58 3.89
CA ARG A 41 -0.04 -6.17 3.51
C ARG A 41 0.55 -5.85 2.14
N ASN A 42 1.78 -6.31 1.88
CA ASN A 42 2.43 -6.14 0.58
C ASN A 42 1.65 -6.82 -0.56
N LEU A 43 1.12 -8.03 -0.33
CA LEU A 43 0.29 -8.73 -1.30
C LEU A 43 -0.98 -7.91 -1.60
N VAL A 44 -1.70 -7.50 -0.56
CA VAL A 44 -2.92 -6.70 -0.65
C VAL A 44 -2.67 -5.39 -1.41
N TYR A 45 -1.55 -4.71 -1.12
CA TYR A 45 -1.16 -3.49 -1.80
C TYR A 45 -0.91 -3.72 -3.30
N ARG A 46 -0.26 -4.83 -3.69
CA ARG A 46 -0.08 -5.20 -5.11
C ARG A 46 -1.41 -5.49 -5.80
N VAL A 47 -2.33 -6.18 -5.14
CA VAL A 47 -3.68 -6.42 -5.69
C VAL A 47 -4.39 -5.08 -5.93
N HIS A 48 -4.28 -4.14 -4.99
CA HIS A 48 -4.82 -2.78 -5.18
C HIS A 48 -4.19 -2.08 -6.40
N GLN A 49 -2.87 -2.17 -6.58
CA GLN A 49 -2.20 -1.59 -7.76
C GLN A 49 -2.69 -2.21 -9.08
N VAL A 50 -2.92 -3.52 -9.12
CA VAL A 50 -3.50 -4.20 -10.30
C VAL A 50 -4.91 -3.68 -10.57
N ALA A 51 -5.73 -3.52 -9.52
CA ALA A 51 -7.07 -2.93 -9.65
C ALA A 51 -7.03 -1.50 -10.20
N GLN A 52 -6.12 -0.66 -9.71
CA GLN A 52 -5.93 0.71 -10.20
C GLN A 52 -5.48 0.76 -11.66
N ALA A 53 -4.56 -0.13 -12.05
CA ALA A 53 -4.06 -0.20 -13.43
C ALA A 53 -5.13 -0.67 -14.43
N ALA A 54 -6.11 -1.46 -13.99
CA ALA A 54 -7.25 -1.86 -14.81
C ALA A 54 -8.20 -0.69 -15.15
N GLY A 55 -8.07 0.46 -14.46
CA GLY A 55 -8.88 1.65 -14.64
C GLY A 55 -10.29 1.52 -14.06
N PRO A 56 -11.08 2.61 -14.05
CA PRO A 56 -12.46 2.61 -13.58
C PRO A 56 -13.31 1.70 -14.48
N GLY A 57 -13.47 0.45 -14.06
CA GLY A 57 -14.29 -0.53 -14.76
C GLY A 57 -15.76 -0.35 -14.40
N GLY A 58 -16.53 0.28 -15.28
CA GLY A 58 -17.99 0.10 -15.35
C GLY A 58 -18.38 -1.31 -15.82
N ARG A 59 -17.58 -2.33 -15.48
CA ARG A 59 -17.77 -3.72 -15.91
C ARG A 59 -18.40 -4.49 -14.77
N THR A 60 -19.54 -5.09 -15.06
CA THR A 60 -20.25 -6.04 -14.18
C THR A 60 -19.67 -7.46 -14.29
N ASP A 61 -18.43 -7.61 -14.77
CA ASP A 61 -17.76 -8.90 -14.86
C ASP A 61 -17.23 -9.35 -13.47
N GLY A 62 -16.88 -10.63 -13.35
CA GLY A 62 -16.39 -11.20 -12.09
C GLY A 62 -15.16 -10.47 -11.52
N PHE A 63 -14.35 -9.87 -12.40
CA PHE A 63 -13.21 -9.05 -11.99
C PHE A 63 -13.65 -7.71 -11.37
N GLY A 64 -14.59 -7.00 -11.98
CA GLY A 64 -15.18 -5.78 -11.42
C GLY A 64 -15.84 -6.00 -10.06
N ILE A 65 -16.55 -7.12 -9.88
CA ILE A 65 -17.13 -7.53 -8.59
C ILE A 65 -16.03 -7.75 -7.54
N ALA A 66 -14.94 -8.42 -7.90
CA ALA A 66 -13.82 -8.66 -7.00
C ALA A 66 -13.09 -7.35 -6.60
N VAL A 67 -12.89 -6.43 -7.55
CA VAL A 67 -12.31 -5.11 -7.28
C VAL A 67 -13.20 -4.29 -6.35
N ALA A 68 -14.52 -4.28 -6.57
CA ALA A 68 -15.46 -3.58 -5.69
C ALA A 68 -15.53 -4.19 -4.28
N ALA A 69 -15.38 -5.51 -4.15
CA ALA A 69 -15.23 -6.16 -2.85
C ALA A 69 -13.91 -5.76 -2.17
N LEU A 70 -12.80 -5.79 -2.89
CA LEU A 70 -11.49 -5.36 -2.38
C LEU A 70 -11.53 -3.92 -1.84
N HIS A 71 -12.07 -2.97 -2.59
CA HIS A 71 -12.14 -1.57 -2.12
C HIS A 71 -12.97 -1.41 -0.85
N ARG A 72 -14.08 -2.15 -0.71
CA ARG A 72 -14.87 -2.16 0.53
C ARG A 72 -14.09 -2.75 1.70
N GLU A 73 -13.32 -3.79 1.46
CA GLU A 73 -12.49 -4.39 2.50
C GLU A 73 -11.40 -3.40 2.96
N LEU A 74 -10.68 -2.79 2.01
CA LEU A 74 -9.61 -1.83 2.26
C LEU A 74 -10.08 -0.52 2.89
N ALA A 75 -11.33 -0.11 2.67
CA ALA A 75 -11.87 1.10 3.28
C ALA A 75 -11.83 1.06 4.82
N ALA A 76 -11.87 -0.13 5.41
CA ALA A 76 -11.79 -0.35 6.85
C ALA A 76 -10.36 -0.51 7.38
N GLU A 77 -9.35 -0.60 6.51
CA GLU A 77 -7.96 -0.90 6.89
C GLU A 77 -7.17 0.38 7.15
N THR A 78 -6.96 0.73 8.42
CA THR A 78 -6.24 1.96 8.82
C THR A 78 -4.83 2.04 8.22
N TRP A 79 -4.07 0.94 8.26
CA TRP A 79 -2.72 0.90 7.70
C TRP A 79 -2.68 1.20 6.19
N PHE A 80 -3.74 0.82 5.47
CA PHE A 80 -3.78 1.00 4.02
C PHE A 80 -3.91 2.49 3.68
N HIS A 81 -4.76 3.22 4.41
CA HIS A 81 -4.88 4.67 4.26
C HIS A 81 -3.59 5.40 4.65
N GLU A 82 -2.91 4.96 5.70
CA GLU A 82 -1.59 5.49 6.10
C GLU A 82 -0.54 5.31 5.00
N ASP A 83 -0.47 4.12 4.40
CA ASP A 83 0.47 3.82 3.33
C ASP A 83 0.17 4.63 2.06
N ILE A 84 -1.12 4.76 1.68
CA ILE A 84 -1.53 5.61 0.55
C ILE A 84 -1.16 7.07 0.79
N ALA A 85 -1.46 7.60 1.98
CA ALA A 85 -1.11 8.98 2.35
C ALA A 85 0.41 9.22 2.32
N ARG A 86 1.20 8.25 2.79
CA ARG A 86 2.66 8.31 2.73
C ARG A 86 3.16 8.33 1.28
N ASP A 87 2.59 7.49 0.42
CA ASP A 87 2.99 7.43 -0.99
C ASP A 87 2.57 8.68 -1.78
N GLU A 88 1.45 9.29 -1.43
CA GLU A 88 1.02 10.58 -1.95
C GLU A 88 1.95 11.71 -1.50
N ALA A 89 2.30 11.75 -0.22
CA ALA A 89 3.27 12.70 0.31
C ALA A 89 4.64 12.54 -0.36
N LEU A 90 5.10 11.29 -0.55
CA LEU A 90 6.34 11.00 -1.27
C LEU A 90 6.28 11.41 -2.74
N ARG A 91 5.14 11.19 -3.41
CA ARG A 91 4.95 11.65 -4.79
C ARG A 91 4.97 13.18 -4.86
N ALA A 92 4.33 13.87 -3.92
CA ALA A 92 4.31 15.32 -3.86
C ALA A 92 5.68 15.93 -3.52
N SER A 93 6.51 15.24 -2.71
CA SER A 93 7.85 15.69 -2.36
C SER A 93 8.89 15.49 -3.47
N ARG A 94 8.56 14.73 -4.52
CA ARG A 94 9.50 14.50 -5.62
C ARG A 94 9.63 15.76 -6.47
N PRO A 95 10.86 16.21 -6.78
CA PRO A 95 11.04 17.31 -7.71
C PRO A 95 10.42 16.92 -9.05
N ALA A 96 9.79 17.89 -9.72
CA ALA A 96 9.26 17.69 -11.06
C ALA A 96 10.34 17.05 -11.94
N GLU A 97 9.98 15.99 -12.68
CA GLU A 97 10.93 15.37 -13.58
C GLU A 97 11.48 16.46 -14.53
N PRO A 98 12.81 16.62 -14.62
CA PRO A 98 13.39 17.59 -15.53
C PRO A 98 12.88 17.27 -16.93
N SER A 99 12.48 18.32 -17.64
CA SER A 99 11.97 18.16 -19.00
C SER A 99 13.03 17.45 -19.86
N PRO A 100 12.65 16.78 -20.96
CA PRO A 100 13.62 16.21 -21.89
C PRO A 100 14.69 17.22 -22.34
N HIS A 101 14.32 18.50 -22.43
CA HIS A 101 15.21 19.60 -22.73
C HIS A 101 16.22 19.88 -21.60
N ASP A 102 15.77 19.94 -20.34
CA ASP A 102 16.64 20.13 -19.18
C ASP A 102 17.61 18.97 -18.97
N ARG A 103 17.16 17.73 -19.25
CA ARG A 103 18.03 16.54 -19.26
C ARG A 103 19.13 16.66 -20.31
N ARG A 104 18.78 17.14 -21.51
CA ARG A 104 19.73 17.34 -22.61
C ARG A 104 20.74 18.44 -22.30
N ALA A 105 20.28 19.55 -21.73
CA ALA A 105 21.12 20.67 -21.30
C ALA A 105 22.13 20.23 -20.23
N ARG A 106 21.68 19.51 -19.18
CA ARG A 106 22.56 18.96 -18.14
C ARG A 106 23.59 17.97 -18.70
N ARG A 107 23.22 17.13 -19.66
CA ARG A 107 24.14 16.18 -20.30
C ARG A 107 25.23 16.90 -21.09
N ASN A 108 24.88 17.99 -21.77
CA ASN A 108 25.84 18.78 -22.54
C ASN A 108 26.77 19.59 -21.61
N ALA A 109 26.26 20.14 -20.51
CA ALA A 109 27.06 20.86 -19.51
C ALA A 109 28.09 19.97 -18.79
N ARG A 110 27.87 18.65 -18.74
CA ARG A 110 28.76 17.67 -18.08
C ARG A 110 29.92 17.18 -18.96
N LYS A 111 29.95 17.58 -20.24
CA LYS A 111 30.97 17.19 -21.22
C LYS A 111 32.09 18.22 -21.37
N TRP A 112 31.98 19.34 -20.68
CA TRP A 112 32.96 20.42 -20.57
C TRP A 112 33.43 20.51 -19.12
#